data_AF-A0A7Z9DWV8-F1
#
_entry.id   AF-A0A7Z9DWV8-F1
#
_cell.length_a   1.000
_cell.length_b   1.000
_cell.length_c   1.000
_cell.angle_alpha   90.00
_cell.angle_beta   90.00
_cell.angle_gamma   90.00
#
_symmetry.space_group_name_H-M   'P 1'
#
loop_
_entity.id
_entity.type
_entity.pdbx_description
1 polymer ?
#
loop_
_entity_poly.entity_id
_entity_poly.type
_entity_poly.pdbx_seq_one_letter_code
_entity_poly.pdbx_strand_id
1 'polypeptide(L)'
;MDSQTQFDSQALLIQLQSLAEEVWTLAKTVEGNSLELLAVLRLLEQLHQDIRDSLFQQSLPDNRQQLYHLLREIESKGGWPYIPRNSLKSVMENWQRESPEVGLEEE
;
A
#
# COMPACT_ATOMS: atom_id res chain seq x y z
N MET A 1 27.20 2.90 -2.28
CA MET A 1 26.65 1.72 -1.58
C MET A 1 25.39 1.27 -2.31
N ASP A 2 25.44 1.23 -3.64
CA ASP A 2 24.23 1.29 -4.47
C ASP A 2 23.92 -0.08 -5.11
N SER A 3 24.94 -0.92 -5.26
CA SER A 3 24.80 -2.26 -5.80
C SER A 3 24.02 -3.20 -4.88
N GLN A 4 24.21 -3.12 -3.56
CA GLN A 4 23.52 -4.01 -2.62
C GLN A 4 21.99 -3.78 -2.63
N THR A 5 21.56 -2.52 -2.56
CA THR A 5 20.14 -2.12 -2.62
C THR A 5 19.47 -2.49 -3.95
N GLN A 6 20.22 -2.45 -5.05
CA GLN A 6 19.75 -2.86 -6.37
C GLN A 6 19.55 -4.38 -6.47
N PHE A 7 20.47 -5.17 -5.91
CA PHE A 7 20.36 -6.63 -5.83
C PHE A 7 19.20 -7.08 -4.94
N ASP A 8 19.01 -6.43 -3.80
CA ASP A 8 17.90 -6.71 -2.88
C ASP A 8 16.54 -6.42 -3.55
N SER A 9 16.47 -5.36 -4.36
CA SER A 9 15.28 -5.01 -5.14
C SER A 9 14.99 -6.04 -6.24
N GLN A 10 16.02 -6.57 -6.91
CA GLN A 10 15.84 -7.58 -7.95
C GLN A 10 15.40 -8.93 -7.36
N ALA A 11 15.98 -9.35 -6.24
CA ALA A 11 15.57 -10.57 -5.54
C ALA A 11 14.10 -10.49 -5.08
N LEU A 12 13.67 -9.32 -4.60
CA LEU A 12 12.27 -9.07 -4.24
C LEU A 12 11.34 -9.18 -5.45
N LEU A 13 11.70 -8.61 -6.60
CA LEU A 13 10.89 -8.70 -7.83
C LEU A 13 10.68 -10.15 -8.27
N ILE A 14 11.72 -10.99 -8.20
CA ILE A 14 11.62 -12.42 -8.54
C ILE A 14 10.65 -13.13 -7.59
N GLN A 15 10.73 -12.86 -6.29
CA GLN A 15 9.81 -13.45 -5.30
C GLN A 15 8.35 -13.02 -5.54
N LEU A 16 8.12 -11.75 -5.84
CA LEU A 16 6.78 -11.24 -6.16
C LEU A 16 6.22 -11.90 -7.43
N GLN A 17 7.06 -12.13 -8.44
CA GLN A 17 6.66 -12.82 -9.66
C GLN A 17 6.29 -14.29 -9.40
N SER A 18 7.09 -15.00 -8.60
CA SER A 18 6.78 -16.39 -8.17
C SER A 18 5.44 -16.46 -7.45
N LEU A 19 5.21 -15.55 -6.49
CA LEU A 19 3.93 -15.50 -5.76
C LEU A 19 2.75 -15.25 -6.68
N ALA A 20 2.89 -14.34 -7.66
CA ALA A 20 1.85 -14.07 -8.64
C ALA A 20 1.52 -15.31 -9.49
N GLU A 21 2.55 -16.07 -9.91
CA GLU A 21 2.38 -17.31 -10.66
C GLU A 21 1.70 -18.42 -9.84
N GLU A 22 2.04 -18.53 -8.55
CA GLU A 22 1.40 -19.49 -7.64
C GLU A 22 -0.09 -19.18 -7.44
N VAL A 23 -0.42 -17.91 -7.18
CA VAL A 23 -1.81 -17.46 -7.04
C VAL A 23 -2.59 -17.69 -8.34
N TRP A 24 -1.98 -17.38 -9.49
CA TRP A 24 -2.62 -17.58 -10.79
C TRP A 24 -2.87 -19.08 -11.08
N THR A 25 -1.88 -19.92 -10.77
CA THR A 25 -2.00 -21.37 -10.92
C THR A 25 -3.12 -21.92 -10.05
N LEU A 26 -3.22 -21.48 -8.80
CA LEU A 26 -4.33 -21.84 -7.90
C LEU A 26 -5.68 -21.40 -8.47
N ALA A 27 -5.79 -20.16 -8.97
CA ALA A 27 -7.04 -19.70 -9.58
C ALA A 27 -7.42 -20.53 -10.82
N LYS A 28 -6.42 -21.00 -11.59
CA LYS A 28 -6.62 -21.86 -12.75
C LYS A 28 -7.07 -23.28 -12.41
N THR A 29 -6.65 -23.85 -11.28
CA THR A 29 -7.12 -25.20 -10.88
C THR A 29 -8.60 -25.26 -10.54
N VAL A 30 -9.17 -24.12 -10.13
CA VAL A 30 -10.60 -23.96 -9.78
C VAL A 30 -11.42 -23.24 -10.86
N GLU A 31 -10.87 -23.17 -12.09
CA GLU A 31 -11.54 -22.50 -13.21
C GLU A 31 -12.92 -23.13 -13.49
N GLY A 32 -13.94 -22.27 -13.65
CA GLY A 32 -15.33 -22.69 -13.80
C GLY A 32 -16.09 -22.89 -12.49
N ASN A 33 -15.42 -22.89 -11.33
CA ASN A 33 -16.06 -22.89 -10.01
C ASN A 33 -16.06 -21.48 -9.40
N SER A 34 -17.19 -20.77 -9.53
CA SER A 34 -17.32 -19.39 -9.08
C SER A 34 -17.15 -19.20 -7.57
N LEU A 35 -17.54 -20.19 -6.75
CA LEU A 35 -17.41 -20.11 -5.30
C LEU A 35 -15.96 -20.27 -4.84
N GLU A 36 -15.21 -21.17 -5.46
CA GLU A 36 -13.80 -21.38 -5.17
C GLU A 36 -12.94 -20.20 -5.67
N LEU A 37 -13.24 -19.67 -6.87
CA LEU A 37 -12.63 -18.43 -7.35
C LEU A 37 -12.91 -17.26 -6.39
N LEU A 38 -14.13 -17.15 -5.87
CA LEU A 38 -14.46 -16.12 -4.87
C LEU A 38 -13.67 -16.31 -3.56
N ALA A 39 -13.39 -17.55 -3.15
CA ALA A 39 -12.56 -17.82 -1.98
C ALA A 39 -11.13 -17.32 -2.18
N VAL A 40 -10.54 -17.55 -3.36
CA VAL A 40 -9.21 -17.02 -3.73
C VAL A 40 -9.21 -15.49 -3.67
N LEU A 41 -10.21 -14.84 -4.28
CA LEU A 41 -10.32 -13.38 -4.29
C LEU A 41 -10.46 -12.79 -2.87
N ARG A 42 -11.25 -13.41 -2.01
CA ARG A 42 -11.42 -12.98 -0.61
C ARG A 42 -10.12 -13.09 0.19
N LEU A 43 -9.36 -14.16 -0.02
CA LEU A 43 -8.05 -14.33 0.62
C LEU A 43 -7.09 -13.22 0.19
N LEU A 44 -7.02 -12.91 -1.11
CA LEU A 44 -6.16 -11.83 -1.61
C LEU A 44 -6.55 -10.48 -1.03
N GLU A 45 -7.85 -10.19 -0.93
CA GLU A 45 -8.35 -8.97 -0.30
C GLU A 45 -7.98 -8.90 1.19
N GLN A 46 -8.11 -10.00 1.93
CA GLN A 46 -7.73 -10.05 3.34
C GLN A 46 -6.23 -9.81 3.52
N LEU A 47 -5.38 -10.50 2.75
CA LEU A 47 -3.94 -10.31 2.79
C LEU A 47 -3.55 -8.86 2.47
N HIS A 48 -4.21 -8.29 1.46
CA HIS A 48 -4.04 -6.89 1.11
C HIS A 48 -4.40 -5.95 2.27
N GLN A 49 -5.55 -6.16 2.93
CA GLN A 49 -5.96 -5.38 4.10
C GLN A 49 -4.97 -5.52 5.26
N ASP A 50 -4.54 -6.74 5.57
CA ASP A 50 -3.59 -7.00 6.66
C ASP A 50 -2.26 -6.31 6.41
N ILE A 51 -1.70 -6.40 5.20
CA ILE A 51 -0.47 -5.72 4.82
C ILE A 51 -0.64 -4.20 4.89
N ARG A 52 -1.78 -3.68 4.42
CA ARG A 52 -2.08 -2.25 4.42
C ARG A 52 -2.13 -1.69 5.84
N ASP A 53 -2.88 -2.34 6.72
CA ASP A 53 -3.21 -1.82 8.05
C ASP A 53 -2.06 -2.06 9.05
N SER A 54 -1.25 -3.12 8.85
CA SER A 54 -0.11 -3.43 9.72
C SER A 54 1.20 -2.87 9.19
N LEU A 55 1.68 -3.33 8.04
CA LEU A 55 3.04 -3.06 7.57
C LEU A 55 3.12 -1.71 6.83
N PHE A 56 2.20 -1.46 5.91
CA PHE A 56 2.27 -0.28 5.04
C PHE A 56 1.99 1.00 5.81
N GLN A 57 0.92 1.04 6.63
CA GLN A 57 0.59 2.22 7.44
C GLN A 57 1.72 2.59 8.43
N GLN A 58 2.38 1.60 9.03
CA GLN A 58 3.53 1.83 9.92
C GLN A 58 4.78 2.29 9.17
N SER A 59 4.89 1.97 7.88
CA SER A 59 6.01 2.35 7.02
C SER A 59 5.80 3.69 6.30
N LEU A 60 4.70 4.40 6.59
CA LEU A 60 4.44 5.70 5.97
C LEU A 60 5.51 6.72 6.39
N PRO A 61 6.06 7.53 5.45
CA PRO A 61 7.02 8.56 5.79
C PRO A 61 6.41 9.61 6.71
N ASP A 62 7.15 9.99 7.74
CA ASP A 62 6.87 11.13 8.62
C ASP A 62 7.22 12.47 7.95
N ASN A 63 8.13 12.45 6.96
CA ASN A 63 8.48 13.60 6.15
C ASN A 63 7.51 13.84 4.99
N ARG A 64 6.91 15.04 4.95
CA ARG A 64 6.01 15.51 3.88
C ARG A 64 6.58 15.31 2.47
N GLN A 65 7.85 15.60 2.24
CA GLN A 65 8.46 15.47 0.90
C GLN A 65 8.49 14.01 0.42
N GLN A 66 8.84 13.08 1.31
CA GLN A 66 8.86 11.66 1.02
C GLN A 66 7.44 11.10 0.84
N LEU A 67 6.48 11.59 1.62
CA LEU A 67 5.08 11.25 1.44
C LEU A 67 4.55 11.72 0.07
N TYR A 68 4.87 12.95 -0.35
CA TYR A 68 4.50 13.43 -1.69
C TYR A 68 5.13 12.59 -2.81
N HIS A 69 6.39 12.18 -2.64
CA HIS A 69 7.03 11.28 -3.59
C HIS A 69 6.32 9.93 -3.65
N LEU A 70 5.98 9.34 -2.50
CA LEU A 70 5.22 8.09 -2.42
C LEU A 70 3.84 8.22 -3.07
N LEU A 71 3.11 9.30 -2.79
CA LEU A 71 1.80 9.58 -3.39
C LEU A 71 1.90 9.66 -4.92
N ARG A 72 2.90 10.37 -5.44
CA ARG A 72 3.14 10.52 -6.88
C ARG A 72 3.50 9.19 -7.56
N GLU A 73 4.27 8.34 -6.89
CA GLU A 73 4.59 6.99 -7.37
C GLU A 73 3.37 6.10 -7.48
N ILE A 74 2.42 6.21 -6.54
CA ILE A 74 1.21 5.41 -6.57
C ILE A 74 0.20 5.96 -7.60
N GLU A 75 0.14 7.28 -7.78
CA GLU A 75 -0.66 7.92 -8.85
C GLU A 75 -0.16 7.57 -10.25
N SER A 76 1.17 7.51 -10.46
CA SER A 76 1.77 7.29 -11.78
C SER A 76 1.62 5.87 -12.30
N LYS A 77 1.60 4.88 -11.41
CA LYS A 77 1.51 3.45 -11.76
C LYS A 77 0.08 2.92 -11.86
N GLY A 78 -0.92 3.73 -11.50
CA GLY A 78 -2.34 3.44 -11.73
C GLY A 78 -2.82 2.17 -11.02
N GLY A 79 -3.16 2.30 -9.74
CA GLY A 79 -3.67 1.19 -8.94
C GLY A 79 -3.38 1.45 -7.47
N TRP A 80 -4.31 2.11 -6.80
CA TRP A 80 -4.19 2.39 -5.37
C TRP A 80 -4.80 1.23 -4.58
N PRO A 81 -4.14 0.71 -3.52
CA PRO A 81 -4.75 -0.23 -2.59
C PRO A 81 -5.97 0.42 -1.96
N TYR A 82 -7.22 0.01 -2.22
CA TYR A 82 -8.46 0.68 -1.74
C TYR A 82 -8.27 1.34 -0.36
N ILE A 83 -7.86 2.62 -0.28
CA ILE A 83 -7.75 3.34 0.98
C ILE A 83 -9.10 4.02 1.13
N PRO A 84 -9.90 3.62 2.13
CA PRO A 84 -11.17 4.29 2.39
C PRO A 84 -10.89 5.78 2.52
N ARG A 85 -11.59 6.62 1.76
CA ARG A 85 -11.38 8.08 1.78
C ARG A 85 -11.42 8.69 3.19
N ASN A 86 -12.11 8.02 4.12
CA ASN A 86 -12.19 8.38 5.53
C ASN A 86 -10.83 8.23 6.25
N SER A 87 -10.03 7.22 5.91
CA SER A 87 -8.70 7.00 6.49
C SER A 87 -7.70 8.09 6.06
N LEU A 88 -7.75 8.53 4.80
CA LEU A 88 -6.96 9.68 4.33
C LEU A 88 -7.35 10.95 5.08
N LYS A 89 -8.66 11.17 5.26
CA LYS A 89 -9.15 12.33 6.00
C LYS A 89 -8.69 12.30 7.46
N SER A 90 -8.73 11.15 8.12
CA SER A 90 -8.23 10.99 9.50
C SER A 90 -6.72 11.20 9.61
N VAL A 91 -5.93 10.76 8.63
CA VAL A 91 -4.48 11.04 8.57
C VAL A 91 -4.23 12.55 8.41
N MET A 92 -4.99 13.22 7.53
CA MET A 92 -4.90 14.68 7.33
C MET A 92 -5.40 15.49 8.53
N GLU A 93 -6.45 15.03 9.22
CA GLU A 93 -7.00 15.67 10.42
C GLU A 93 -6.02 15.55 11.60
N ASN A 94 -5.34 14.40 11.75
CA ASN A 94 -4.27 14.25 12.73
C ASN A 94 -3.09 15.21 12.43
N TRP A 95 -2.76 15.44 11.16
CA TRP A 95 -1.76 16.43 10.75
C TRP A 95 -2.14 17.88 11.07
N GLN A 96 -3.42 18.25 10.96
CA GLN A 96 -3.89 19.58 11.34
C GLN A 96 -3.86 19.80 12.86
N ARG A 97 -4.03 18.73 13.64
CA ARG A 97 -4.02 18.80 15.10
C ARG A 97 -2.61 18.94 15.69
N GLU A 98 -1.57 18.49 14.99
CA GLU A 98 -0.15 18.57 15.41
C GLU A 98 0.56 19.85 14.94
N SER A 99 -0.04 20.62 14.04
CA SER A 99 0.43 21.97 13.71
C SER A 99 -0.31 22.95 14.60
N PRO A 100 0.26 23.45 15.71
CA PRO A 100 -0.41 24.51 16.46
C PRO A 100 -0.61 25.68 15.49
N GLU A 101 -1.86 26.09 15.32
CA GLU A 101 -2.15 27.41 14.77
C GLU A 101 -1.41 28.40 15.67
N VAL A 102 -0.28 28.91 15.19
CA VAL A 102 0.35 30.09 15.77
C VAL A 102 -0.68 31.19 15.54
N GLY A 103 -1.47 31.45 16.59
CA GLY A 103 -2.36 32.59 16.65
C GLY A 103 -1.55 33.82 16.33
N LEU A 104 -1.84 34.44 15.19
CA LEU A 104 -1.41 35.79 14.92
C LEU A 104 -2.23 36.68 15.84
N GLU A 105 -1.69 36.93 17.03
CA GLU A 105 -2.17 38.00 17.91
C GLU A 105 -1.93 39.33 17.18
N GLU A 106 -3.03 40.08 17.06
CA GLU A 106 -3.11 41.41 16.49
C GLU A 106 -2.35 42.41 17.39
N GLU A 107 -1.47 43.22 16.80
CA GLU A 107 -1.11 44.57 17.31
C GLU A 107 -0.72 45.51 16.15
#